data_AF-A0A916LHR4-F1
#
_entry.id   AF-A0A916LHR4-F1
#
_cell.length_a   1.000
_cell.length_b   1.000
_cell.length_c   1.000
_cell.angle_alpha   90.00
_cell.angle_beta   90.00
_cell.angle_gamma   90.00
#
_symmetry.space_group_name_H-M   'P 1'
#
loop_
_entity.id
_entity.type
_entity.pdbx_description
1 polymer ?
#
loop_
_entity_poly.entity_id
_entity_poly.type
_entity_poly.pdbx_seq_one_letter_code
_entity_poly.pdbx_strand_id
1 'polypeptide(L)'
;MIVAGRVSQKMAPVLRQIYDQMAEPKWVLAMGVCASSGGMFNNYAIVQGVDHVVPVDIYLPGCPPRPEMLLHAILKLHEKIQQMPLGINRERAIAEAEEAALLARPTIEMRGLLR
;
A
#
# COMPACT_ATOMS: atom_id res chain seq x y z
N MET A 1 -0.31 -8.13 6.41
CA MET A 1 -1.67 -7.60 6.67
C MET A 1 -2.40 -7.48 5.35
N ILE A 2 -3.62 -7.99 5.24
CA ILE A 2 -4.46 -7.80 4.04
C ILE A 2 -5.58 -6.83 4.43
N VAL A 3 -5.69 -5.71 3.73
CA VAL A 3 -6.77 -4.73 3.93
C VAL A 3 -7.84 -5.00 2.88
N ALA A 4 -8.83 -5.81 3.26
CA ALA A 4 -9.89 -6.29 2.38
C ALA A 4 -11.17 -5.44 2.52
N GLY A 5 -11.16 -4.24 1.95
CA GLY A 5 -12.36 -3.39 1.89
C GLY A 5 -12.10 -1.91 2.10
N ARG A 6 -13.19 -1.14 2.27
CA ARG A 6 -13.12 0.29 2.54
C ARG A 6 -12.67 0.56 3.98
N VAL A 7 -11.87 1.61 4.15
CA VAL A 7 -11.44 2.09 5.46
C VAL A 7 -12.10 3.45 5.73
N SER A 8 -12.89 3.53 6.79
CA SER A 8 -13.48 4.80 7.22
C SER A 8 -12.47 5.64 7.99
N GLN A 9 -12.69 6.94 8.06
CA GLN A 9 -11.86 7.86 8.85
C GLN A 9 -11.82 7.45 10.33
N LYS A 10 -12.92 6.90 10.86
CA LYS A 10 -12.99 6.36 12.22
C LYS A 10 -12.14 5.09 12.41
N MET A 11 -12.01 4.26 11.38
CA MET A 11 -11.26 3.01 11.43
C MET A 11 -9.76 3.21 11.15
N ALA A 12 -9.37 4.29 10.47
CA ALA A 12 -7.99 4.61 10.16
C ALA A 12 -7.01 4.51 11.36
N PRO A 13 -7.27 5.11 12.55
CA PRO A 13 -6.36 5.01 13.68
C PRO A 13 -6.26 3.58 14.24
N VAL A 14 -7.36 2.82 14.25
CA VAL A 14 -7.37 1.42 14.71
C VAL A 14 -6.54 0.54 13.77
N LEU A 15 -6.67 0.75 12.46
CA LEU A 15 -5.88 0.05 11.46
C LEU A 15 -4.39 0.34 11.61
N ARG A 16 -4.02 1.59 11.91
CA ARG A 16 -2.63 1.95 12.19
C ARG A 16 -2.09 1.23 13.43
N GLN A 17 -2.86 1.20 14.50
CA GLN A 17 -2.46 0.50 15.74
C GLN A 17 -2.22 -1.00 15.50
N ILE A 18 -3.08 -1.66 14.73
CA ILE A 18 -2.90 -3.08 14.36
C ILE A 18 -1.61 -3.26 13.57
N TYR A 19 -1.32 -2.36 12.62
CA TYR A 19 -0.09 -2.41 11.85
C TYR A 19 1.17 -2.20 12.71
N ASP A 20 1.10 -1.34 13.72
CA ASP A 20 2.21 -1.08 14.64
C ASP A 20 2.47 -2.24 15.59
N GLN A 21 1.43 -2.99 15.98
CA GLN A 21 1.55 -4.19 16.82
C GLN A 21 2.14 -5.40 16.08
N MET A 22 2.21 -5.37 14.75
CA MET A 22 2.81 -6.46 13.97
C MET A 22 4.34 -6.44 14.06
N ALA A 23 4.93 -7.60 14.35
CA ALA A 23 6.38 -7.80 14.34
C ALA A 23 6.98 -7.66 12.93
N GLU A 24 8.23 -7.21 12.87
CA GLU A 24 8.99 -7.17 11.63
C GLU A 24 9.60 -8.56 11.32
N PRO A 25 9.67 -8.99 10.04
CA PRO A 25 9.28 -8.29 8.81
C PRO A 25 7.75 -8.33 8.52
N LYS A 26 7.17 -7.17 8.18
CA LYS A 26 5.74 -7.05 7.82
C LYS A 26 5.54 -6.55 6.39
N TRP A 27 4.40 -6.92 5.81
CA TRP A 27 3.98 -6.50 4.47
C TRP A 27 2.48 -6.21 4.46
N VAL A 28 2.04 -5.32 3.58
CA VAL A 28 0.63 -4.92 3.44
C VAL A 28 0.15 -5.11 2.01
N LEU A 29 -0.97 -5.81 1.86
CA LEU A 29 -1.67 -5.98 0.58
C LEU A 29 -3.01 -5.23 0.64
N ALA A 30 -3.22 -4.27 -0.25
CA ALA A 30 -4.48 -3.57 -0.42
C ALA A 30 -5.38 -4.37 -1.38
N MET A 31 -6.47 -4.93 -0.85
CA MET A 31 -7.38 -5.78 -1.60
C MET A 31 -8.64 -5.00 -1.99
N GLY A 32 -8.75 -4.74 -3.29
CA GLY A 32 -9.90 -4.11 -3.93
C GLY A 32 -9.77 -2.59 -4.05
N VAL A 33 -10.57 -2.02 -4.97
CA VAL A 33 -10.53 -0.59 -5.30
C VAL A 33 -10.82 0.32 -4.11
N CYS A 34 -11.64 -0.15 -3.16
CA CYS A 34 -11.95 0.59 -1.94
C CYS A 34 -10.74 0.76 -1.02
N ALA A 35 -9.83 -0.22 -0.98
CA ALA A 35 -8.60 -0.14 -0.19
C ALA A 35 -7.51 0.65 -0.94
N SER A 36 -7.41 0.47 -2.25
CA SER A 36 -6.37 1.13 -3.06
C SER A 36 -6.61 2.64 -3.24
N SER A 37 -7.84 3.05 -3.56
CA SER A 37 -8.11 4.45 -3.95
C SER A 37 -9.43 5.02 -3.42
N GLY A 38 -10.09 4.33 -2.47
CA GLY A 38 -11.44 4.68 -2.01
C GLY A 38 -12.56 4.17 -2.93
N GLY A 39 -12.26 3.88 -4.20
CA GLY A 39 -13.15 3.18 -5.12
C GLY A 39 -14.47 3.92 -5.36
N MET A 40 -15.60 3.20 -5.25
CA MET A 40 -16.93 3.80 -5.43
C MET A 40 -17.32 4.77 -4.30
N PHE A 41 -16.60 4.75 -3.18
CA PHE A 41 -16.95 5.53 -1.98
C PHE A 41 -16.06 6.75 -1.83
N ASN A 42 -16.06 7.63 -2.83
CA ASN A 42 -15.43 8.94 -2.74
C ASN A 42 -16.31 9.92 -1.95
N ASN A 43 -16.30 9.79 -0.62
CA ASN A 43 -17.04 10.65 0.29
C ASN A 43 -16.21 10.99 1.53
N TYR A 44 -16.70 11.96 2.32
CA TYR A 44 -16.01 12.49 3.50
C TYR A 44 -15.72 11.44 4.60
N ALA A 45 -16.46 10.33 4.62
CA ALA A 45 -16.36 9.34 5.68
C ALA A 45 -15.28 8.28 5.43
N ILE A 46 -14.77 8.17 4.19
CA ILE A 46 -13.84 7.13 3.75
C ILE A 46 -12.48 7.73 3.40
N VAL A 47 -11.41 7.03 3.81
CA VAL A 47 -10.04 7.38 3.41
C VAL A 47 -9.87 7.04 1.93
N GLN A 48 -9.39 7.99 1.13
CA GLN A 48 -9.20 7.83 -0.32
C GLN A 48 -7.90 7.07 -0.63
N GLY A 49 -7.79 5.84 -0.10
CA GLY A 49 -6.61 5.00 -0.18
C GLY A 49 -6.03 4.69 1.19
N VAL A 50 -5.71 3.42 1.42
CA VAL A 50 -5.12 2.92 2.67
C VAL A 50 -3.67 3.40 2.84
N ASP A 51 -3.04 3.80 1.74
CA ASP A 51 -1.65 4.24 1.63
C ASP A 51 -1.36 5.48 2.48
N HIS A 52 -2.39 6.28 2.76
CA HIS A 52 -2.29 7.44 3.65
C HIS A 52 -2.10 7.05 5.13
N VAL A 53 -2.41 5.81 5.51
CA VAL A 53 -2.40 5.34 6.90
C VAL A 53 -1.28 4.34 7.13
N VAL A 54 -1.11 3.39 6.20
CA VAL A 54 -0.10 2.33 6.27
C VAL A 54 0.60 2.16 4.92
N PRO A 55 1.90 1.82 4.92
CA PRO A 55 2.63 1.59 3.68
C PRO A 55 2.11 0.32 3.01
N VAL A 56 1.72 0.40 1.73
CA VAL A 56 1.20 -0.71 0.94
C VAL A 56 2.26 -1.26 -0.01
N ASP A 57 2.46 -2.58 0.00
CA ASP A 57 3.46 -3.26 -0.83
C ASP A 57 2.92 -3.68 -2.19
N ILE A 58 1.66 -4.13 -2.22
CA ILE A 58 0.98 -4.65 -3.40
C ILE A 58 -0.47 -4.19 -3.39
N TYR A 59 -0.90 -3.70 -4.55
CA TYR A 59 -2.28 -3.34 -4.85
C TYR A 59 -2.93 -4.45 -5.67
N LEU A 60 -4.08 -4.93 -5.21
CA LEU A 60 -4.92 -5.87 -5.93
C LEU A 60 -6.20 -5.15 -6.40
N PRO A 61 -6.30 -4.78 -7.69
CA PRO A 61 -7.50 -4.13 -8.20
C PRO A 61 -8.69 -5.10 -8.28
N GLY A 62 -9.90 -4.60 -8.00
CA GLY A 62 -11.15 -5.35 -8.14
C GLY A 62 -12.29 -4.83 -7.24
N CYS A 63 -13.55 -5.11 -7.61
CA CYS A 63 -14.73 -4.70 -6.85
C CYS A 63 -15.92 -5.68 -6.98
N PRO A 64 -15.85 -6.90 -6.40
CA PRO A 64 -14.72 -7.49 -5.68
C PRO A 64 -13.70 -8.13 -6.64
N PRO A 65 -12.41 -8.27 -6.24
CA PRO A 65 -11.43 -9.00 -7.04
C PRO A 65 -11.78 -10.49 -7.12
N ARG A 66 -11.45 -11.13 -8.25
CA ARG A 66 -11.63 -12.58 -8.41
C ARG A 66 -10.70 -13.37 -7.46
N PRO A 67 -11.12 -14.54 -6.95
CA PRO A 67 -10.27 -15.36 -6.09
C PRO A 67 -8.92 -15.73 -6.73
N GLU A 68 -8.88 -16.03 -8.04
CA GLU A 68 -7.62 -16.33 -8.72
C GLU A 68 -6.62 -15.16 -8.68
N MET A 69 -7.14 -13.93 -8.79
CA MET A 69 -6.32 -12.71 -8.74
C MET A 69 -5.71 -12.49 -7.35
N LEU A 70 -6.43 -12.88 -6.29
CA LEU A 70 -5.90 -12.85 -4.93
C LEU A 70 -4.76 -13.86 -4.76
N LEU A 71 -4.92 -15.10 -5.25
CA LEU A 71 -3.85 -16.09 -5.23
C LEU A 71 -2.62 -15.58 -5.98
N HIS A 72 -2.82 -15.04 -7.18
CA HIS A 72 -1.73 -14.48 -7.98
C HIS A 72 -1.02 -13.32 -7.26
N ALA A 73 -1.76 -12.43 -6.58
CA ALA A 73 -1.15 -11.35 -5.81
C ALA A 73 -0.32 -11.85 -4.62
N ILE A 74 -0.74 -12.93 -3.96
CA ILE A 74 0.03 -13.58 -2.88
C ILE A 74 1.30 -14.23 -3.44
N LEU A 75 1.21 -14.92 -4.58
CA LEU A 75 2.38 -15.51 -5.25
C LEU A 75 3.39 -14.42 -5.65
N LYS A 76 2.90 -13.33 -6.25
CA LYS A 76 3.74 -12.17 -6.59
C LYS A 76 4.37 -11.51 -5.37
N LEU A 77 3.67 -11.47 -4.23
CA LEU A 77 4.25 -11.01 -2.97
C LEU A 77 5.39 -11.94 -2.53
N HIS A 78 5.20 -13.25 -2.65
CA HIS A 78 6.21 -14.23 -2.31
C HIS A 78 7.48 -14.08 -3.17
N GLU A 79 7.31 -13.92 -4.49
CA GLU A 79 8.41 -13.64 -5.42
C GLU A 79 9.15 -12.34 -5.07
N LYS A 80 8.41 -11.26 -4.75
CA LYS A 80 9.00 -9.98 -4.31
C LYS A 80 9.84 -10.16 -3.03
N ILE A 81 9.35 -10.96 -2.09
CA ILE A 81 10.06 -11.23 -0.82
C ILE A 81 11.32 -12.05 -1.06
N GLN A 82 11.28 -13.04 -1.96
CA GLN A 82 12.47 -13.86 -2.28
C GLN A 82 13.60 -13.04 -2.92
N GLN A 83 13.26 -11.98 -3.67
CA GLN A 83 14.24 -11.10 -4.32
C GLN A 83 14.74 -9.97 -3.41
N MET A 84 14.08 -9.72 -2.28
CA MET A 84 14.41 -8.62 -1.39
C MET A 84 15.51 -9.04 -0.40
N PRO A 85 16.55 -8.21 -0.18
CA PRO A 85 17.56 -8.51 0.82
C PRO A 85 16.96 -8.39 2.23
N LEU A 86 17.24 -9.36 3.10
CA LEU A 86 16.73 -9.41 4.48
C LEU A 86 17.73 -8.77 5.48
N GLY A 87 17.25 -8.42 6.68
CA GLY A 87 18.05 -7.84 7.76
C GLY A 87 18.43 -6.37 7.52
N ILE A 88 19.66 -5.98 7.88
CA ILE A 88 20.18 -4.60 7.75
C ILE A 88 20.05 -4.05 6.32
N ASN A 89 20.16 -4.93 5.33
CA ASN A 89 20.04 -4.54 3.91
C ASN A 89 18.61 -4.13 3.53
N ARG A 90 17.58 -4.60 4.25
CA ARG A 90 16.18 -4.19 4.04
C ARG A 90 15.93 -2.78 4.55
N GLU A 91 16.44 -2.46 5.74
CA GLU A 91 16.30 -1.12 6.33
C GLU A 91 16.95 -0.07 5.44
N ARG A 92 18.14 -0.38 4.90
CA ARG A 92 18.81 0.47 3.90
C ARG A 92 17.98 0.63 2.64
N ALA A 93 17.46 -0.47 2.08
CA ALA A 93 16.62 -0.39 0.89
C ALA A 93 15.33 0.41 1.11
N ILE A 94 14.73 0.36 2.30
CA ILE A 94 13.56 1.18 2.67
C ILE A 94 13.98 2.66 2.78
N ALA A 95 15.07 2.95 3.49
CA ALA A 95 15.58 4.31 3.64
C ALA A 95 15.95 4.94 2.29
N GLU A 96 16.62 4.19 1.41
CA GLU A 96 16.95 4.61 0.05
C GLU A 96 15.69 4.88 -0.79
N ALA A 97 14.65 4.05 -0.65
CA ALA A 97 13.38 4.25 -1.33
C ALA A 97 12.62 5.49 -0.81
N GLU A 98 12.63 5.73 0.50
CA GLU A 98 12.06 6.93 1.11
C GLU A 98 12.82 8.18 0.69
N GLU A 99 14.16 8.15 0.69
CA GLU A 99 15.00 9.25 0.23
C GLU A 99 14.76 9.57 -1.26
N ALA A 100 14.67 8.54 -2.10
CA ALA A 100 14.32 8.70 -3.51
C ALA A 100 12.92 9.31 -3.70
N ALA A 101 11.95 8.95 -2.85
CA ALA A 101 10.60 9.53 -2.88
C ALA A 101 10.59 11.00 -2.44
N LEU A 102 11.43 11.38 -1.47
CA LEU A 102 11.59 12.78 -1.03
C LEU A 102 12.31 13.66 -2.05
N LEU A 103 13.29 13.09 -2.77
CA LEU A 103 14.03 13.79 -3.83
C LEU A 103 13.25 13.87 -5.15
N ALA A 104 12.19 13.07 -5.30
CA ALA A 104 11.34 13.11 -6.48
C ALA A 104 10.70 14.49 -6.64
N ARG A 105 10.85 15.08 -7.84
CA ARG A 105 10.25 16.39 -8.14
C ARG A 105 8.73 16.31 -7.95
N PRO A 106 8.12 17.25 -7.22
CA PRO A 106 6.66 17.33 -7.11
C PRO A 106 6.01 17.45 -8.49
N THR A 107 4.85 16.84 -8.68
CA THR A 107 4.07 16.92 -9.94
C THR A 107 3.69 18.35 -10.32
N ILE A 108 3.59 19.26 -9.34
CA ILE A 108 3.32 20.69 -9.59
C ILE A 108 4.51 21.40 -10.27
N GLU A 109 5.73 20.88 -10.07
CA GLU A 109 6.97 21.39 -10.65
C GLU A 109 7.29 20.73 -12.00
N MET A 110 6.64 19.61 -12.34
CA MET A 110 6.74 18.93 -13.63
C MET A 110 5.95 19.63 -14.75
N ARG A 111 6.05 20.96 -14.85
CA ARG A 111 5.44 21.72 -15.97
C ARG A 111 6.09 21.31 -17.29
N GLY A 112 5.30 20.75 -18.21
CA GLY A 112 5.71 20.43 -19.58
C GLY A 112 6.04 18.96 -19.87
N LEU A 113 6.08 18.08 -18.84
CA LEU A 113 6.32 16.64 -19.00
C LEU A 113 5.05 15.77 -18.95
N LEU A 114 3.89 16.37 -18.66
CA LEU A 114 2.58 15.72 -18.64
C LEU A 114 1.78 16.00 -19.92
N ARG A 115 2.40 15.78 -21.08
CA ARG A 115 1.72 15.75 -22.38
C ARG A 115 1.57 14.32 -22.86
#